data_AF-A0A9D8VIB9-F1
#
_entry.id   AF-A0A9D8VIB9-F1
#
_cell.length_a   1.000
_cell.length_b   1.000
_cell.length_c   1.000
_cell.angle_alpha   90.00
_cell.angle_beta   90.00
_cell.angle_gamma   90.00
#
_symmetry.space_group_name_H-M   'P 1'
#
loop_
_entity.id
_entity.type
_entity.pdbx_description
1 polymer ?
#
loop_
_entity_poly.entity_id
_entity_poly.type
_entity_poly.pdbx_seq_one_letter_code
_entity_poly.pdbx_strand_id
1 'polypeptide(L)'
;MSYLGRTFAPAEHMAQFDLEDFTRQLIAETLFYDEEYEALGNLSLVDERIEQERFVASYSPEDGLFVIEEATNWEDYESGDADEIGYALAVDSKEHGSYDTADDAAEELLNLARKFQLTPSITLLFEEDDAS
;
A
#
# COMPACT_ATOMS: atom_id res chain seq x y z
N MET A 1 34.58 43.16 33.85
CA MET A 1 34.59 42.07 32.86
C MET A 1 33.31 41.28 33.05
N SER A 2 32.27 41.62 32.29
CA SER A 2 30.94 41.01 32.41
C SER A 2 30.79 40.00 31.28
N TYR A 3 30.77 38.71 31.63
CA TYR A 3 30.43 37.65 30.70
C TYR A 3 28.92 37.66 30.47
N LEU A 4 28.50 38.12 29.30
CA LEU A 4 27.14 37.93 28.79
C LEU A 4 26.97 36.43 28.51
N GLY A 5 26.18 35.76 29.34
CA GLY A 5 25.70 34.41 29.10
C GLY A 5 24.87 34.38 27.82
N ARG A 6 25.44 33.83 26.76
CA ARG A 6 24.76 33.56 25.50
C ARG A 6 23.81 32.38 25.77
N THR A 7 22.53 32.67 26.00
CA THR A 7 21.48 31.65 26.00
C THR A 7 21.39 31.07 24.60
N PHE A 8 21.86 29.84 24.43
CA PHE A 8 21.55 29.06 23.23
C PHE A 8 20.05 28.79 23.25
N ALA A 9 19.32 29.31 22.26
CA ALA A 9 17.98 28.81 21.97
C ALA A 9 18.09 27.30 21.71
N PRO A 10 17.15 26.48 22.20
CA PRO A 10 17.16 25.06 21.86
C PRO A 10 17.02 24.95 20.33
N ALA A 11 17.78 24.03 19.76
CA ALA A 11 17.66 23.68 18.35
C ALA A 11 16.18 23.44 18.02
N GLU A 12 15.74 23.98 16.89
CA GLU A 12 14.42 23.71 16.32
C GLU A 12 14.16 22.20 16.40
N HIS A 13 12.98 21.84 16.89
CA HIS A 13 12.55 20.45 17.07
C HIS A 13 12.38 19.84 15.68
N MET A 14 13.47 19.43 15.04
CA MET A 14 13.42 18.58 13.86
C MET A 14 12.68 17.32 14.29
N ALA A 15 11.53 17.05 13.67
CA ALA A 15 10.77 15.85 13.92
C ALA A 15 11.72 14.65 13.86
N GLN A 16 11.78 13.88 14.94
CA GLN A 16 12.59 12.67 14.99
C GLN A 16 12.05 11.70 13.94
N PHE A 17 12.95 11.04 13.20
CA PHE A 17 12.53 10.01 12.24
C PHE A 17 11.71 8.93 12.94
N ASP A 18 10.53 8.66 12.40
CA ASP A 18 9.65 7.59 12.81
C ASP A 18 9.47 6.64 11.63
N LEU A 19 9.93 5.40 11.77
CA LEU A 19 9.86 4.38 10.73
C LEU A 19 8.41 4.00 10.43
N GLU A 20 7.55 3.95 11.45
CA GLU A 20 6.16 3.55 11.29
C GLU A 20 5.37 4.60 10.52
N ASP A 21 5.54 5.87 10.89
CA ASP A 21 4.94 6.98 10.15
C ASP A 21 5.49 7.06 8.72
N PHE A 22 6.80 6.86 8.54
CA PHE A 22 7.42 6.85 7.22
C PHE A 22 6.86 5.72 6.33
N THR A 23 6.72 4.51 6.88
CA THR A 23 6.14 3.37 6.15
C THR A 23 4.66 3.59 5.83
N ARG A 24 3.87 4.09 6.80
CA ARG A 24 2.45 4.39 6.56
C ARG A 24 2.30 5.43 5.45
N GLN A 25 3.10 6.49 5.46
CA GLN A 25 3.10 7.52 4.42
C GLN A 25 3.42 6.91 3.04
N LEU A 26 4.43 6.05 2.94
CA LEU A 26 4.75 5.39 1.68
C LEU A 26 3.62 4.50 1.18
N ILE A 27 2.95 3.75 2.07
CA ILE A 27 1.79 2.93 1.68
C ILE A 27 0.65 3.83 1.19
N ALA A 28 0.33 4.89 1.93
CA ALA A 28 -0.73 5.83 1.55
C ALA A 28 -0.48 6.45 0.16
N GLU A 29 0.77 6.83 -0.14
CA GLU A 29 1.15 7.39 -1.44
C GLU A 29 1.07 6.39 -2.60
N THR A 30 1.03 5.07 -2.33
CA THR A 30 0.83 4.06 -3.38
C THR A 30 -0.63 3.87 -3.76
N LEU A 31 -1.56 4.28 -2.89
CA LEU A 31 -2.99 4.18 -3.12
C LEU A 31 -3.45 5.49 -3.78
N PHE A 32 -3.35 5.56 -5.10
CA PHE A 32 -3.75 6.75 -5.84
C PHE A 32 -4.56 6.38 -7.08
N TYR A 33 -5.28 7.37 -7.59
CA TYR A 33 -5.90 7.35 -8.89
C TYR A 33 -5.49 8.60 -9.67
N ASP A 34 -4.98 8.39 -10.87
CA ASP A 34 -4.65 9.45 -11.82
C ASP A 34 -5.70 9.46 -12.94
N GLU A 35 -6.60 10.45 -12.91
CA GLU A 35 -7.66 10.66 -13.90
C GLU A 35 -7.12 10.97 -15.30
N GLU A 36 -5.91 11.53 -15.44
CA GLU A 36 -5.36 11.88 -16.76
C GLU A 36 -4.90 10.62 -17.51
N TYR A 37 -4.42 9.63 -16.77
CA TYR A 37 -3.86 8.38 -17.32
C TYR A 37 -4.72 7.15 -17.04
N GLU A 38 -5.89 7.34 -16.42
CA GLU A 38 -6.78 6.28 -15.93
C GLU A 38 -5.98 5.18 -15.19
N ALA A 39 -5.06 5.63 -14.34
CA ALA A 39 -4.07 4.77 -13.68
C ALA A 39 -4.37 4.63 -12.18
N LEU A 40 -4.39 3.40 -11.70
CA LEU A 40 -4.66 3.03 -10.31
C LEU A 40 -3.42 2.40 -9.68
N GLY A 41 -2.96 3.01 -8.60
CA GLY A 41 -1.92 2.45 -7.74
C GLY A 41 -2.53 1.45 -6.76
N ASN A 42 -2.05 0.22 -6.83
CA ASN A 42 -2.50 -0.88 -5.98
C ASN A 42 -1.36 -1.39 -5.09
N LEU A 43 -1.70 -1.81 -3.88
CA LEU A 43 -0.79 -2.48 -2.97
C LEU A 43 -1.30 -3.87 -2.60
N SER A 44 -0.55 -4.88 -3.00
CA SER A 44 -0.76 -6.28 -2.68
C SER A 44 0.02 -6.67 -1.42
N LEU A 45 -0.57 -7.45 -0.53
CA LEU A 45 0.12 -8.11 0.58
C LEU A 45 0.25 -9.59 0.28
N VAL A 46 1.48 -10.04 0.05
CA VAL A 46 1.80 -11.37 -0.47
C VAL A 46 2.27 -12.30 0.66
N ASP A 47 1.75 -13.52 0.68
CA ASP A 47 2.24 -14.60 1.52
C ASP A 47 3.33 -15.39 0.77
N GLU A 48 4.59 -14.99 0.94
CA GLU A 48 5.74 -15.61 0.26
C GLU A 48 5.91 -17.10 0.56
N ARG A 49 5.30 -17.62 1.63
CA ARG A 49 5.42 -19.06 1.98
C ARG A 49 4.64 -19.95 1.03
N ILE A 50 3.61 -19.40 0.41
CA ILE A 50 2.72 -20.09 -0.51
C ILE A 50 2.63 -19.35 -1.86
N GLU A 51 3.42 -18.29 -2.04
CA GLU A 51 3.53 -17.48 -3.26
C GLU A 51 2.14 -17.00 -3.75
N GLN A 52 1.35 -16.41 -2.86
CA GLN A 52 -0.02 -15.96 -3.15
C GLN A 52 -0.30 -14.57 -2.60
N GLU A 53 -1.01 -13.74 -3.36
CA GLU A 53 -1.58 -12.48 -2.89
C GLU A 53 -2.69 -12.73 -1.87
N ARG A 54 -2.54 -12.24 -0.64
CA ARG A 54 -3.56 -12.46 0.40
C ARG A 54 -4.55 -11.31 0.51
N PHE A 55 -4.05 -10.09 0.41
CA PHE A 55 -4.88 -8.89 0.39
C PHE A 55 -4.44 -8.00 -0.75
N VAL A 56 -5.39 -7.28 -1.34
CA VAL A 56 -5.13 -6.22 -2.32
C VAL A 56 -5.86 -4.97 -1.87
N ALA A 57 -5.22 -3.82 -2.04
CA ALA A 57 -5.80 -2.53 -1.76
C ALA A 57 -5.67 -1.60 -2.95
N SER A 58 -6.73 -0.83 -3.18
CA SER A 58 -6.84 0.14 -4.27
C SER A 58 -7.80 1.26 -3.88
N TYR A 59 -7.83 2.32 -4.69
CA TYR A 59 -8.86 3.34 -4.63
C TYR A 59 -10.01 2.97 -5.59
N SER A 60 -11.26 3.06 -5.14
CA SER A 60 -12.47 2.97 -5.97
C SER A 60 -12.88 4.38 -6.38
N PRO A 61 -12.69 4.80 -7.65
CA PRO A 61 -13.13 6.12 -8.12
C PRO A 61 -14.65 6.28 -8.10
N GLU A 62 -15.40 5.19 -8.29
CA GLU A 62 -16.86 5.18 -8.30
C GLU A 62 -17.44 5.53 -6.92
N ASP A 63 -16.89 4.92 -5.86
CA ASP A 63 -17.35 5.12 -4.49
C ASP A 63 -16.61 6.25 -3.77
N GLY A 64 -15.45 6.66 -4.28
CA GLY A 64 -14.56 7.63 -3.65
C GLY A 64 -13.91 7.12 -2.36
N LEU A 65 -13.66 5.81 -2.27
CA LEU A 65 -13.18 5.12 -1.07
C LEU A 65 -11.93 4.28 -1.38
N PHE A 66 -11.12 4.05 -0.36
CA PHE A 66 -10.05 3.06 -0.40
C PHE A 66 -10.61 1.71 0.04
N VAL A 67 -10.41 0.67 -0.76
CA VAL A 67 -10.95 -0.66 -0.48
C VAL A 67 -9.79 -1.62 -0.26
N ILE A 68 -9.91 -2.45 0.77
CA ILE A 68 -9.03 -3.60 1.01
C ILE A 68 -9.87 -4.84 0.85
N GLU A 69 -9.40 -5.77 0.02
CA GLU A 69 -10.06 -7.05 -0.20
C GLU A 69 -9.17 -8.20 0.26
N GLU A 70 -9.78 -9.26 0.81
CA GLU A 70 -9.12 -10.52 1.15
C GLU A 70 -9.40 -11.53 0.02
N ALA A 71 -8.33 -12.08 -0.55
CA ALA A 71 -8.42 -13.10 -1.59
C ALA A 71 -9.12 -14.36 -1.06
N THR A 72 -10.04 -14.90 -1.86
CA THR A 72 -10.75 -16.15 -1.59
C THR A 72 -10.40 -17.24 -2.60
N ASN A 73 -9.88 -16.86 -3.77
CA ASN A 73 -9.37 -17.76 -4.79
C ASN A 73 -8.21 -17.11 -5.57
N TRP A 74 -7.32 -17.94 -6.12
CA TRP A 74 -6.12 -17.52 -6.85
C TRP A 74 -6.09 -18.10 -8.25
N GLU A 75 -5.35 -17.44 -9.14
CA GLU A 75 -5.03 -18.01 -10.44
C GLU A 75 -4.13 -19.25 -10.32
N ASP A 76 -4.11 -20.07 -11.37
CA ASP A 76 -3.15 -21.17 -11.47
C ASP A 76 -1.76 -20.56 -11.73
N TYR A 77 -0.84 -20.76 -10.80
CA TYR A 77 0.52 -20.23 -10.83
C TYR A 77 1.56 -21.37 -10.79
N GLU A 78 2.57 -21.30 -11.66
CA GLU A 78 3.72 -22.20 -11.65
C GLU A 78 5.02 -21.42 -11.44
N SER A 79 5.69 -21.65 -10.31
CA SER A 79 6.91 -20.91 -9.96
C SER A 79 8.02 -21.12 -10.99
N GLY A 80 8.68 -20.03 -11.39
CA GLY A 80 9.88 -20.05 -12.22
C GLY A 80 9.74 -19.47 -13.62
N ASP A 81 8.56 -18.98 -14.00
CA ASP A 81 8.42 -18.16 -15.18
C ASP A 81 8.95 -16.74 -14.92
N ALA A 82 9.84 -16.26 -15.79
CA ALA A 82 10.58 -15.01 -15.57
C ALA A 82 9.75 -13.75 -15.88
N ASP A 83 8.62 -13.94 -16.59
CA ASP A 83 7.75 -12.88 -17.06
C ASP A 83 6.54 -12.64 -16.10
N GLU A 84 6.45 -13.41 -15.00
CA GLU A 84 5.37 -13.32 -14.03
C GLU A 84 5.76 -12.51 -12.78
N ILE A 85 4.77 -11.96 -12.08
CA ILE A 85 4.94 -11.09 -10.90
C ILE A 85 5.53 -11.81 -9.67
N GLY A 86 5.74 -13.14 -9.77
CA GLY A 86 6.42 -13.96 -8.77
C GLY A 86 5.51 -14.53 -7.67
N TYR A 87 4.19 -14.42 -7.84
CA TYR A 87 3.16 -14.99 -6.96
C TYR A 87 1.83 -15.07 -7.70
N ALA A 88 0.93 -15.94 -7.26
CA ALA A 88 -0.43 -16.04 -7.81
C ALA A 88 -1.30 -14.86 -7.37
N LEU A 89 -1.93 -14.19 -8.33
CA LEU A 89 -2.89 -13.12 -8.10
C LEU A 89 -4.27 -13.65 -7.67
N ALA A 90 -5.00 -12.83 -6.92
CA ALA A 90 -6.38 -13.14 -6.58
C ALA A 90 -7.29 -13.06 -7.82
N VAL A 91 -8.14 -14.07 -8.00
CA VAL A 91 -9.20 -14.08 -9.05
C VAL A 91 -10.61 -13.97 -8.47
N ASP A 92 -10.72 -14.14 -7.15
CA ASP A 92 -11.93 -13.91 -6.38
C ASP A 92 -11.53 -13.35 -5.02
N SER A 93 -12.31 -12.40 -4.53
CA SER A 93 -12.03 -11.68 -3.31
C SER A 93 -13.33 -11.35 -2.58
N LYS A 94 -13.19 -10.98 -1.32
CA LYS A 94 -14.26 -10.36 -0.54
C LYS A 94 -13.73 -9.09 0.08
N GLU A 95 -14.60 -8.11 0.26
CA GLU A 95 -14.24 -6.91 1.01
C GLU A 95 -13.81 -7.28 2.44
N HIS A 96 -12.61 -6.84 2.81
CA HIS A 96 -12.11 -6.85 4.18
C HIS A 96 -12.52 -5.56 4.90
N GLY A 97 -12.42 -4.43 4.20
CA GLY A 97 -12.96 -3.14 4.67
C GLY A 97 -12.79 -2.01 3.65
N SER A 98 -13.54 -0.93 3.88
CA SER A 98 -13.50 0.32 3.12
C SER A 98 -13.13 1.50 4.01
N TYR A 99 -12.34 2.46 3.49
CA TYR A 99 -11.76 3.56 4.25
C TYR A 99 -11.93 4.89 3.52
N ASP A 100 -12.21 5.95 4.28
CA ASP A 100 -12.39 7.30 3.75
C ASP A 100 -11.06 7.96 3.35
N THR A 101 -9.93 7.51 3.93
CA THR A 101 -8.61 8.10 3.70
C THR A 101 -7.56 7.05 3.42
N ALA A 102 -6.54 7.43 2.63
CA ALA A 102 -5.39 6.58 2.34
C ALA A 102 -4.58 6.27 3.61
N ASP A 103 -4.56 7.19 4.57
CA ASP A 103 -3.87 7.00 5.86
C ASP A 103 -4.51 5.88 6.68
N ASP A 104 -5.86 5.83 6.74
CA ASP A 104 -6.59 4.79 7.45
C ASP A 104 -6.40 3.41 6.78
N ALA A 105 -6.45 3.37 5.44
CA ALA A 105 -6.17 2.16 4.68
C ALA A 105 -4.72 1.68 4.88
N ALA A 106 -3.76 2.62 4.87
CA ALA A 106 -2.34 2.32 5.10
C ALA A 106 -2.06 1.78 6.50
N GLU A 107 -2.75 2.30 7.53
CA GLU A 107 -2.68 1.76 8.89
C GLU A 107 -3.19 0.32 8.93
N GLU A 108 -4.33 0.02 8.31
CA GLU A 108 -4.85 -1.35 8.27
C GLU A 108 -3.91 -2.28 7.50
N LEU A 109 -3.40 -1.87 6.33
CA LEU A 109 -2.46 -2.66 5.54
C LEU A 109 -1.20 -3.01 6.34
N LEU A 110 -0.67 -2.05 7.10
CA LEU A 110 0.47 -2.29 7.99
C LEU A 110 0.11 -3.28 9.11
N ASN A 111 -1.10 -3.19 9.67
CA ASN A 111 -1.60 -4.14 10.67
C ASN A 111 -1.75 -5.56 10.10
N LEU A 112 -2.32 -5.69 8.89
CA LEU A 112 -2.49 -6.97 8.20
C LEU A 112 -1.14 -7.60 7.85
N ALA A 113 -0.22 -6.81 7.29
CA ALA A 113 1.14 -7.27 6.98
C ALA A 113 1.85 -7.82 8.22
N ARG A 114 1.77 -7.09 9.34
CA ARG A 114 2.33 -7.54 10.64
C ARG A 114 1.65 -8.80 11.17
N LYS A 115 0.32 -8.84 11.12
CA LYS A 115 -0.49 -9.95 11.66
C LYS A 115 -0.23 -11.27 10.93
N PHE A 116 -0.13 -11.21 9.60
CA PHE A 116 -0.01 -12.40 8.76
C PHE A 116 1.42 -12.68 8.26
N GLN A 117 2.36 -11.76 8.54
CA GLN A 117 3.75 -11.79 8.10
C GLN A 117 3.84 -11.76 6.57
N LEU A 118 3.21 -10.76 5.96
CA LEU A 118 3.10 -10.59 4.51
C LEU A 118 4.09 -9.53 4.00
N THR A 119 4.52 -9.69 2.76
CA THR A 119 5.38 -8.74 2.05
C THR A 119 4.55 -7.82 1.17
N PRO A 120 4.77 -6.49 1.17
CA PRO A 120 4.11 -5.59 0.25
C PRO A 120 4.66 -5.72 -1.18
N SER A 121 3.78 -5.62 -2.17
CA SER A 121 4.10 -5.50 -3.59
C SER A 121 3.21 -4.43 -4.22
N ILE A 122 3.80 -3.53 -5.02
CA ILE A 122 3.08 -2.43 -5.65
C ILE A 122 2.87 -2.75 -7.12
N THR A 123 1.64 -2.57 -7.58
CA THR A 123 1.27 -2.74 -8.98
C THR A 123 0.54 -1.48 -9.46
N LEU A 124 0.86 -1.03 -10.66
CA LEU A 124 0.13 0.04 -11.32
C LEU A 124 -0.78 -0.58 -12.37
N LEU A 125 -2.09 -0.43 -12.21
CA LEU A 125 -3.06 -0.83 -13.20
C LEU A 125 -3.44 0.38 -14.05
N PHE A 126 -3.67 0.13 -15.34
CA PHE A 126 -4.23 1.10 -16.28
C PHE A 126 -5.58 0.54 -16.69
N GLU A 127 -6.63 1.36 -16.73
CA GLU A 127 -7.86 0.96 -17.42
C GLU A 127 -7.50 0.71 -18.88
N GLU A 128 -7.77 -0.50 -19.38
CA GLU A 128 -7.58 -0.79 -20.79
C GLU A 128 -8.60 0.04 -21.58
N ASP A 129 -8.12 0.90 -22.48
CA ASP A 129 -8.94 1.44 -23.56
C ASP A 129 -9.66 0.25 -24.21
N ASP A 130 -10.96 0.11 -23.98
CA ASP A 130 -11.82 -0.82 -24.71
C ASP A 130 -11.72 -0.44 -26.20
N ALA A 131 -10.75 -1.03 -26.89
CA ALA A 131 -10.48 -0.78 -28.29
C ALA A 131 -11.70 -1.27 -29.08
N SER A 132 -12.55 -0.30 -29.42
CA SER A 132 -13.78 -0.45 -30.21
C SER A 132 -13.53 -0.96 -31.62
#